data_AF-A0A940SSN6-F1
#
_entry.id   AF-A0A940SSN6-F1
#
_cell.length_a   1.000
_cell.length_b   1.000
_cell.length_c   1.000
_cell.angle_alpha   90.00
_cell.angle_beta   90.00
_cell.angle_gamma   90.00
#
_symmetry.space_group_name_H-M   'P 1'
#
loop_
_entity.id
_entity.type
_entity.pdbx_description
1 polymer ?
#
loop_
_entity_poly.entity_id
_entity_poly.type
_entity_poly.pdbx_seq_one_letter_code
_entity_poly.pdbx_strand_id
1 'polypeptide(L)'
;MKTTNMTKNKGVKYLMLASVLASTALAFISPATADAAELSPEVTQVLSDQVTLASGVSYIDTTGQRKEIAIPTSSPVTLSATSTTISVKFNGQTHKLTNVRDVTFKNITVPNLIPFYLHGVTKVTLEGVNFQKGVDFSGMKDIQSMIVKNSTFGATDYSFAIHSAPALKTLVIDGSSLNADLRIYSNKTLTEATVSNSVLKDDANQYSNQKGFRTNYINTRVERPKGLRCITSGGMSAADIFFMNPNGSAIGASKFDASKPGKIFYSGADGVVNTIDVPAYVTVTTVNDVKDAITIKLSNGYSTVLNGTKELYFRNVDIQTHVAFTQKGLRLESLKFVNSRTRLIDVAYSETMHTFDMHASEVSQSSGYVSVYNNKAVKNFVMTDSQVKGSSGYISTYNMPTMENYIMNNDYTYGYLSTYNLGAAVLKLSNSQFDDYISSTNVIEGEAERPTIGYAPIIEAADRTHVKGDEFNPLEDVKVYDFEDGDLISSVVVDNQVNESRTGVYPVTYTITDSDNNVVTLTIQVTVVN
;
A
#
# COMPACT_ATOMS: atom_id res chain seq x y z
N MET A 1 -20.21 -59.58 5.47
CA MET A 1 -19.01 -60.40 5.20
C MET A 1 -18.29 -59.86 3.97
N LYS A 2 -16.95 -59.88 4.04
CA LYS A 2 -15.91 -59.56 3.04
C LYS A 2 -15.67 -58.09 2.65
N THR A 3 -14.70 -57.54 3.38
CA THR A 3 -13.67 -56.56 3.01
C THR A 3 -12.83 -56.99 1.79
N THR A 4 -12.37 -56.05 0.96
CA THR A 4 -10.96 -55.95 0.50
C THR A 4 -10.61 -54.50 0.10
N ASN A 5 -9.31 -54.18 0.20
CA ASN A 5 -8.69 -52.89 0.50
C ASN A 5 -8.35 -51.93 -0.66
N MET A 6 -8.31 -50.64 -0.28
CA MET A 6 -7.42 -49.53 -0.64
C MET A 6 -6.56 -49.56 -1.93
N THR A 7 -6.55 -48.42 -2.63
CA THR A 7 -5.33 -47.58 -2.75
C THR A 7 -5.68 -46.10 -2.96
N LYS A 8 -4.96 -45.24 -2.24
CA LYS A 8 -4.99 -43.76 -2.30
C LYS A 8 -4.42 -43.28 -3.65
N ASN A 9 -4.97 -42.21 -4.21
CA ASN A 9 -4.13 -41.06 -4.53
C ASN A 9 -4.91 -39.73 -4.57
N LYS A 10 -4.25 -38.69 -4.03
CA LYS A 10 -4.75 -37.33 -3.82
C LYS A 10 -4.75 -36.54 -5.13
N GLY A 11 -5.70 -35.62 -5.30
CA GLY A 11 -5.70 -34.61 -6.35
C GLY A 11 -6.91 -33.69 -6.25
N VAL A 12 -6.66 -32.43 -5.92
CA VAL A 12 -7.59 -31.36 -5.55
C VAL A 12 -8.62 -31.06 -6.65
N LYS A 13 -9.90 -30.93 -6.27
CA LYS A 13 -10.94 -30.22 -7.04
C LYS A 13 -11.76 -29.37 -6.06
N TYR A 14 -11.66 -28.05 -6.17
CA TYR A 14 -12.74 -27.15 -5.74
C TYR A 14 -13.17 -26.31 -6.92
N LEU A 15 -14.34 -26.69 -7.42
CA LEU A 15 -15.28 -25.96 -8.25
C LEU A 15 -16.18 -25.16 -7.31
N MET A 16 -16.60 -23.93 -7.65
CA MET A 16 -17.88 -23.24 -7.30
C MET A 16 -17.70 -21.72 -7.54
N LEU A 17 -18.68 -20.88 -7.83
CA LEU A 17 -20.01 -20.90 -8.46
C LEU A 17 -20.42 -19.40 -8.46
N ALA A 18 -20.93 -18.87 -9.56
CA ALA A 18 -21.29 -17.45 -9.72
C ALA A 18 -22.52 -17.03 -8.88
N SER A 19 -22.59 -15.76 -8.47
CA SER A 19 -23.86 -15.04 -8.30
C SER A 19 -23.69 -13.52 -8.44
N VAL A 20 -24.74 -12.91 -8.99
CA VAL A 20 -24.94 -11.51 -9.45
C VAL A 20 -25.63 -10.69 -8.35
N LEU A 21 -25.36 -9.37 -8.22
CA LEU A 21 -26.36 -8.28 -8.11
C LEU A 21 -25.78 -6.87 -7.88
N ALA A 22 -26.49 -5.91 -8.47
CA ALA A 22 -26.34 -4.46 -8.66
C ALA A 22 -26.14 -3.54 -7.43
N SER A 23 -25.54 -2.34 -7.61
CA SER A 23 -26.27 -1.08 -7.88
C SER A 23 -25.38 0.18 -7.76
N THR A 24 -25.79 1.22 -8.49
CA THR A 24 -25.16 2.53 -8.73
C THR A 24 -25.38 3.56 -7.60
N ALA A 25 -24.38 4.41 -7.32
CA ALA A 25 -24.60 5.85 -7.02
C ALA A 25 -23.27 6.63 -7.14
N LEU A 26 -23.21 7.54 -8.11
CA LEU A 26 -22.21 8.63 -8.17
C LEU A 26 -22.66 9.77 -7.25
N ALA A 27 -21.73 10.33 -6.47
CA ALA A 27 -21.82 11.70 -5.96
C ALA A 27 -20.42 12.33 -6.03
N PHE A 28 -20.30 13.39 -6.85
CA PHE A 28 -19.12 14.25 -6.94
C PHE A 28 -19.15 15.29 -5.82
N ILE A 29 -18.03 15.48 -5.12
CA ILE A 29 -17.72 16.71 -4.35
C ILE A 29 -16.27 17.11 -4.63
N SER A 30 -16.06 18.40 -4.92
CA SER A 30 -14.78 19.03 -5.28
C SER A 30 -13.90 19.33 -4.05
N PRO A 31 -12.60 19.65 -4.22
CA PRO A 31 -11.61 19.55 -3.15
C PRO A 31 -11.56 20.82 -2.28
N ALA A 32 -11.45 20.63 -0.97
CA ALA A 32 -11.03 21.66 -0.04
C ALA A 32 -9.74 21.21 0.67
N THR A 33 -8.71 22.04 0.50
CA THR A 33 -7.48 22.21 1.28
C THR A 33 -7.14 21.16 2.34
N ALA A 34 -5.96 20.54 2.17
CA ALA A 34 -5.30 19.68 3.14
C ALA A 34 -5.11 20.41 4.48
N ASP A 35 -5.88 19.98 5.48
CA ASP A 35 -5.62 20.22 6.89
C ASP A 35 -5.51 18.84 7.56
N ALA A 36 -4.67 18.72 8.58
CA ALA A 36 -4.35 17.46 9.25
C ALA A 36 -5.61 16.63 9.51
N ALA A 37 -5.66 15.39 8.98
CA ALA A 37 -6.85 14.53 8.97
C ALA A 37 -7.61 14.60 10.31
N GLU A 38 -8.71 15.35 10.33
CA GLU A 38 -9.52 15.52 11.52
C GLU A 38 -10.26 14.20 11.82
N LEU A 39 -10.16 13.76 13.07
CA LEU A 39 -10.94 12.65 13.61
C LEU A 39 -12.44 12.92 13.38
N SER A 40 -13.25 11.86 13.21
CA SER A 40 -14.67 12.02 12.90
C SER A 40 -15.39 12.91 13.94
N PRO A 41 -16.48 13.63 13.59
CA PRO A 41 -17.17 14.54 14.49
C PRO A 41 -17.63 13.89 15.82
N GLU A 42 -17.97 12.60 15.81
CA GLU A 42 -18.27 11.82 17.02
C GLU A 42 -17.02 11.59 17.89
N VAL A 43 -15.85 11.37 17.27
CA VAL A 43 -14.56 11.32 17.98
C VAL A 43 -14.16 12.70 18.49
N THR A 44 -14.38 13.76 17.71
CA THR A 44 -14.11 15.17 18.07
C THR A 44 -15.01 15.68 19.20
N GLN A 45 -16.26 15.24 19.27
CA GLN A 45 -17.17 15.54 20.39
C GLN A 45 -16.83 14.72 21.65
N VAL A 46 -16.29 13.51 21.50
CA VAL A 46 -15.76 12.69 22.59
C VAL A 46 -14.45 13.26 23.17
N LEU A 47 -13.78 14.16 22.45
CA LEU A 47 -12.54 14.85 22.81
C LEU A 47 -12.74 16.15 23.62
N SER A 48 -13.97 16.67 23.73
CA SER A 48 -14.24 17.96 24.39
C SER A 48 -14.59 17.87 25.88
N ASP A 49 -14.71 16.67 26.47
CA ASP A 49 -14.88 16.50 27.92
C ASP A 49 -13.52 16.65 28.62
N GLN A 50 -13.04 17.90 28.67
CA GLN A 50 -11.74 18.30 29.18
C GLN A 50 -11.47 17.78 30.60
N VAL A 51 -10.47 16.91 30.71
CA VAL A 51 -9.81 16.60 31.98
C VAL A 51 -8.90 17.78 32.36
N THR A 52 -9.30 18.52 33.38
CA THR A 52 -8.56 19.67 33.94
C THR A 52 -7.30 19.29 34.70
N LEU A 53 -7.11 18.02 35.03
CA LEU A 53 -5.91 17.54 35.74
C LEU A 53 -4.68 17.55 34.83
N ALA A 54 -3.57 18.08 35.35
CA ALA A 54 -2.25 17.96 34.71
C ALA A 54 -1.73 16.50 34.77
N SER A 55 -2.01 15.79 35.86
CA SER A 55 -1.73 14.35 36.04
C SER A 55 -2.69 13.76 37.08
N GLY A 56 -3.19 12.56 36.83
CA GLY A 56 -4.11 11.88 37.74
C GLY A 56 -5.12 10.96 37.09
N VAL A 57 -6.16 10.66 37.85
CA VAL A 57 -7.30 9.84 37.42
C VAL A 57 -8.58 10.65 37.57
N SER A 58 -9.39 10.68 36.52
CA SER A 58 -10.76 11.21 36.61
C SER A 58 -11.74 10.13 36.18
N TYR A 59 -12.93 10.12 36.77
CA TYR A 59 -13.95 9.16 36.42
C TYR A 59 -15.36 9.71 36.59
N ILE A 60 -16.29 9.18 35.81
CA ILE A 60 -17.73 9.38 35.96
C ILE A 60 -18.27 8.11 36.59
N ASP A 61 -19.01 8.25 37.70
CA ASP A 61 -19.66 7.10 38.32
C ASP A 61 -21.03 6.78 37.67
N THR A 62 -21.67 5.68 38.08
CA THR A 62 -22.97 5.25 37.55
C THR A 62 -24.11 6.24 37.79
N THR A 63 -23.93 7.24 38.67
CA THR A 63 -24.91 8.32 38.89
C THR A 63 -24.68 9.53 37.98
N GLY A 64 -23.61 9.50 37.18
CA GLY A 64 -23.19 10.62 36.33
C GLY A 64 -22.30 11.64 37.05
N GLN A 65 -21.93 11.41 38.32
CA GLN A 65 -21.05 12.33 39.04
C GLN A 65 -19.60 12.15 38.63
N ARG A 66 -18.94 13.27 38.34
CA ARG A 66 -17.51 13.33 38.05
C ARG A 66 -16.69 13.41 39.33
N LYS A 67 -15.63 12.61 39.40
CA LYS A 67 -14.68 12.57 40.51
C LYS A 67 -13.25 12.59 39.98
N GLU A 68 -12.36 13.22 40.73
CA GLU A 68 -10.97 13.45 40.34
C GLU A 68 -10.00 13.10 41.47
N ILE A 69 -8.87 12.51 41.09
CA ILE A 69 -7.75 12.18 41.98
C ILE A 69 -6.49 12.71 41.30
N ALA A 70 -5.99 13.84 41.79
CA ALA A 70 -4.71 14.39 41.33
C ALA A 70 -3.56 13.50 41.79
N ILE A 71 -2.65 13.18 40.88
CA ILE A 71 -1.45 12.40 41.16
C ILE A 71 -0.25 13.24 40.74
N PRO A 72 0.77 13.42 41.61
CA PRO A 72 1.99 14.10 41.20
C PRO A 72 2.69 13.35 40.06
N THR A 73 3.18 14.05 39.05
CA THR A 73 3.71 13.48 37.79
C THR A 73 4.86 12.48 37.98
N SER A 74 5.60 12.58 39.09
CA SER A 74 6.71 11.69 39.45
C SER A 74 6.36 10.60 40.48
N SER A 75 5.12 10.59 40.99
CA SER A 75 4.72 9.60 41.99
C SER A 75 4.55 8.22 41.32
N PRO A 76 5.20 7.15 41.84
CA PRO A 76 4.95 5.80 41.35
C PRO A 76 3.51 5.40 41.67
N VAL A 77 2.74 5.04 40.64
CA VAL A 77 1.34 4.63 40.78
C VAL A 77 1.23 3.12 40.65
N THR A 78 0.69 2.45 41.66
CA THR A 78 0.25 1.06 41.51
C THR A 78 -1.24 1.05 41.22
N LEU A 79 -1.61 0.42 40.10
CA LEU A 79 -2.99 0.18 39.72
C LEU A 79 -3.34 -1.29 39.94
N SER A 80 -4.52 -1.54 40.50
CA SER A 80 -5.14 -2.86 40.46
C SER A 80 -6.64 -2.73 40.22
N ALA A 81 -7.20 -3.68 39.49
CA ALA A 81 -8.61 -3.72 39.16
C ALA A 81 -9.22 -5.06 39.60
N THR A 82 -10.39 -4.99 40.23
CA THR A 82 -11.30 -6.13 40.38
C THR A 82 -12.48 -5.95 39.41
N SER A 83 -13.46 -6.86 39.45
CA SER A 83 -14.71 -6.70 38.68
C SER A 83 -15.45 -5.39 38.93
N THR A 84 -15.30 -4.77 40.10
CA THR A 84 -16.15 -3.64 40.52
C THR A 84 -15.38 -2.43 41.05
N THR A 85 -14.06 -2.55 41.24
CA THR A 85 -13.25 -1.52 41.91
C THR A 85 -11.93 -1.33 41.19
N ILE A 86 -11.54 -0.06 41.00
CA ILE A 86 -10.18 0.33 40.61
C ILE A 86 -9.49 0.84 41.87
N SER A 87 -8.34 0.27 42.24
CA SER A 87 -7.50 0.77 43.31
C SER A 87 -6.30 1.50 42.73
N VAL A 88 -6.15 2.76 43.12
CA VAL A 88 -5.05 3.64 42.71
C VAL A 88 -4.22 3.93 43.95
N LYS A 89 -2.99 3.40 43.99
CA LYS A 89 -2.08 3.58 45.13
C LYS A 89 -0.89 4.44 44.74
N PHE A 90 -0.67 5.52 45.47
CA PHE A 90 0.49 6.41 45.33
C PHE A 90 0.79 7.07 46.68
N ASN A 91 2.06 7.42 46.92
CA ASN A 91 2.51 8.07 48.18
C ASN A 91 2.02 7.37 49.47
N GLY A 92 1.94 6.03 49.44
CA GLY A 92 1.45 5.21 50.56
C GLY A 92 -0.08 5.19 50.75
N GLN A 93 -0.84 6.03 50.04
CA GLN A 93 -2.30 6.10 50.11
C GLN A 93 -2.96 5.22 49.04
N THR A 94 -4.12 4.65 49.37
CA THR A 94 -4.92 3.84 48.43
C THR A 94 -6.27 4.51 48.22
N HIS A 95 -6.53 4.91 46.98
CA HIS A 95 -7.80 5.49 46.55
C HIS A 95 -8.60 4.42 45.82
N LYS A 96 -9.81 4.10 46.32
CA LYS A 96 -10.70 3.11 45.72
C LYS A 96 -11.79 3.81 44.92
N LEU A 97 -11.84 3.56 43.62
CA LEU A 97 -12.89 4.03 42.73
C LEU A 97 -13.90 2.90 42.60
N THR A 98 -15.16 3.20 42.91
CA THR A 98 -16.29 2.25 42.86
C THR A 98 -17.38 2.82 41.97
N ASN A 99 -18.24 1.94 41.43
CA ASN A 99 -19.33 2.32 40.53
C ASN A 99 -18.83 3.13 39.32
N VAL A 100 -17.67 2.78 38.78
CA VAL A 100 -17.04 3.52 37.68
C VAL A 100 -17.77 3.21 36.38
N ARG A 101 -18.25 4.24 35.69
CA ARG A 101 -18.82 4.15 34.34
C ARG A 101 -17.79 4.52 33.29
N ASP A 102 -17.18 5.69 33.41
CA ASP A 102 -16.14 6.17 32.48
C ASP A 102 -14.88 6.51 33.27
N VAL A 103 -13.70 6.18 32.76
CA VAL A 103 -12.43 6.47 33.45
C VAL A 103 -11.38 7.02 32.49
N THR A 104 -10.67 8.05 32.95
CA THR A 104 -9.52 8.63 32.26
C THR A 104 -8.29 8.60 33.16
N PHE A 105 -7.20 8.06 32.64
CA PHE A 105 -5.87 8.11 33.24
C PHE A 105 -5.02 9.09 32.45
N LYS A 106 -4.42 10.07 33.13
CA LYS A 106 -3.67 11.15 32.48
C LYS A 106 -2.28 11.35 33.08
N ASN A 107 -1.24 11.32 32.24
CA ASN A 107 0.15 11.63 32.59
C ASN A 107 0.66 10.91 33.85
N ILE A 108 0.36 9.61 33.98
CA ILE A 108 0.83 8.77 35.09
C ILE A 108 1.79 7.70 34.60
N THR A 109 2.69 7.26 35.49
CA THR A 109 3.57 6.10 35.24
C THR A 109 3.10 4.90 36.05
N VAL A 110 2.90 3.78 35.36
CA VAL A 110 2.41 2.52 35.92
C VAL A 110 3.49 1.43 35.76
N PRO A 111 4.25 1.11 36.81
CA PRO A 111 5.41 0.22 36.73
C PRO A 111 5.01 -1.27 36.67
N ASN A 112 3.87 -1.63 37.27
CA ASN A 112 3.36 -2.99 37.30
C ASN A 112 1.88 -2.98 36.94
N LEU A 113 1.47 -3.86 36.04
CA LEU A 113 0.06 -4.13 35.84
C LEU A 113 -0.21 -5.59 35.50
N ILE A 114 -1.35 -6.07 36.01
CA ILE A 114 -2.00 -7.38 35.84
C ILE A 114 -3.49 -7.05 35.48
N PRO A 115 -4.21 -7.86 34.68
CA PRO A 115 -5.27 -7.42 33.76
C PRO A 115 -6.42 -6.57 34.33
N PHE A 116 -7.00 -5.73 33.46
CA PHE A 116 -8.23 -5.00 33.73
C PHE A 116 -9.47 -5.86 33.41
N TYR A 117 -10.04 -6.51 34.43
CA TYR A 117 -11.34 -7.21 34.32
C TYR A 117 -12.48 -6.38 34.90
N LEU A 118 -12.68 -5.16 34.41
CA LEU A 118 -13.68 -4.24 34.96
C LEU A 118 -15.06 -4.49 34.34
N HIS A 119 -16.08 -4.70 35.18
CA HIS A 119 -17.49 -4.71 34.79
C HIS A 119 -18.13 -3.35 35.09
N GLY A 120 -19.07 -2.94 34.24
CA GLY A 120 -19.78 -1.66 34.34
C GLY A 120 -19.05 -0.45 33.75
N VAL A 121 -17.78 -0.58 33.38
CA VAL A 121 -17.01 0.49 32.72
C VAL A 121 -17.31 0.50 31.22
N THR A 122 -17.86 1.61 30.72
CA THR A 122 -18.25 1.81 29.32
C THR A 122 -17.20 2.56 28.50
N LYS A 123 -16.39 3.43 29.12
CA LYS A 123 -15.35 4.21 28.42
C LYS A 123 -14.04 4.22 29.19
N VAL A 124 -12.94 3.98 28.49
CA VAL A 124 -11.57 4.13 29.01
C VAL A 124 -10.78 5.09 28.14
N THR A 125 -10.17 6.10 28.76
CA THR A 125 -9.22 7.00 28.11
C THR A 125 -7.85 6.90 28.79
N LEU A 126 -6.80 6.73 27.99
CA LEU A 126 -5.40 6.76 28.41
C LEU A 126 -4.73 7.92 27.68
N GLU A 127 -4.24 8.91 28.41
CA GLU A 127 -3.59 10.09 27.83
C GLU A 127 -2.23 10.30 28.49
N GLY A 128 -1.14 10.20 27.73
CA GLY A 128 0.22 10.37 28.28
C GLY A 128 0.60 9.32 29.33
N VAL A 129 -0.04 8.13 29.30
CA VAL A 129 0.21 7.09 30.30
C VAL A 129 1.45 6.29 29.92
N ASN A 130 2.37 6.13 30.85
CA ASN A 130 3.55 5.30 30.68
C ASN A 130 3.41 3.98 31.43
N PHE A 131 2.99 2.93 30.73
CA PHE A 131 3.04 1.57 31.23
C PHE A 131 4.42 0.98 30.98
N GLN A 132 5.14 0.60 32.04
CA GLN A 132 6.47 -0.01 31.91
C GLN A 132 6.43 -1.48 31.45
N LYS A 133 5.24 -2.08 31.40
CA LYS A 133 4.96 -3.47 30.98
C LYS A 133 3.77 -3.48 30.03
N GLY A 134 3.52 -4.63 29.40
CA GLY A 134 2.33 -4.88 28.60
C GLY A 134 1.03 -4.79 29.41
N VAL A 135 -0.05 -4.40 28.75
CA VAL A 135 -1.37 -4.20 29.38
C VAL A 135 -2.44 -5.02 28.69
N ASP A 136 -3.28 -5.64 29.51
CA ASP A 136 -4.41 -6.46 29.08
C ASP A 136 -5.75 -5.87 29.54
N PHE A 137 -6.58 -5.49 28.57
CA PHE A 137 -7.94 -4.99 28.74
C PHE A 137 -9.01 -6.04 28.40
N SER A 138 -8.63 -7.31 28.40
CA SER A 138 -9.49 -8.37 27.91
C SER A 138 -10.58 -8.78 28.90
N GLY A 139 -11.72 -9.18 28.37
CA GLY A 139 -12.88 -9.57 29.17
C GLY A 139 -13.66 -8.40 29.79
N MET A 140 -13.33 -7.15 29.44
CA MET A 140 -14.16 -5.99 29.74
C MET A 140 -15.48 -6.09 28.97
N LYS A 141 -16.52 -6.65 29.60
CA LYS A 141 -17.78 -6.98 28.91
C LYS A 141 -18.58 -5.76 28.47
N ASP A 142 -18.46 -4.67 29.22
CA ASP A 142 -19.32 -3.50 29.10
C ASP A 142 -18.63 -2.32 28.39
N ILE A 143 -17.34 -2.45 28.07
CA ILE A 143 -16.60 -1.37 27.42
C ILE A 143 -17.13 -1.15 26.00
N GLN A 144 -17.48 0.11 25.71
CA GLN A 144 -18.00 0.54 24.41
C GLN A 144 -16.98 1.36 23.64
N SER A 145 -16.13 2.13 24.34
CA SER A 145 -15.13 2.99 23.73
C SER A 145 -13.80 2.93 24.48
N MET A 146 -12.70 2.84 23.75
CA MET A 146 -11.35 2.98 24.30
C MET A 146 -10.53 3.95 23.46
N ILE A 147 -9.88 4.91 24.13
CA ILE A 147 -9.04 5.92 23.52
C ILE A 147 -7.68 5.89 24.20
N VAL A 148 -6.61 5.80 23.42
CA VAL A 148 -5.23 5.78 23.87
C VAL A 148 -4.49 6.88 23.11
N LYS A 149 -3.87 7.80 23.84
CA LYS A 149 -3.18 8.97 23.29
C LYS A 149 -1.84 9.16 23.92
N ASN A 150 -0.81 9.40 23.11
CA ASN A 150 0.53 9.79 23.56
C ASN A 150 1.09 8.88 24.67
N SER A 151 0.65 7.62 24.69
CA SER A 151 0.91 6.68 25.77
C SER A 151 1.96 5.66 25.34
N THR A 152 2.76 5.19 26.29
CA THR A 152 3.82 4.20 26.06
C THR A 152 3.51 2.90 26.78
N PHE A 153 3.72 1.78 26.10
CA PHE A 153 3.48 0.44 26.62
C PHE A 153 4.76 -0.39 26.53
N GLY A 154 5.24 -0.88 27.67
CA GLY A 154 6.36 -1.80 27.75
C GLY A 154 6.04 -3.17 27.17
N ALA A 155 6.99 -4.10 27.28
CA ALA A 155 6.87 -5.46 26.76
C ALA A 155 6.68 -6.47 27.89
N THR A 156 5.74 -7.40 27.69
CA THR A 156 5.73 -8.73 28.33
C THR A 156 5.68 -9.78 27.23
N ASP A 157 4.51 -10.38 26.98
CA ASP A 157 4.22 -11.17 25.78
C ASP A 157 3.55 -10.32 24.67
N TYR A 158 3.05 -9.14 25.05
CA TYR A 158 2.44 -8.12 24.20
C TYR A 158 2.63 -6.76 24.88
N SER A 159 2.40 -5.67 24.15
CA SER A 159 2.33 -4.33 24.74
C SER A 159 0.90 -3.94 25.09
N PHE A 160 -0.05 -4.31 24.24
CA PHE A 160 -1.45 -3.97 24.43
C PHE A 160 -2.31 -5.13 23.92
N ALA A 161 -3.24 -5.58 24.75
CA ALA A 161 -4.25 -6.55 24.36
C ALA A 161 -5.64 -6.06 24.73
N ILE A 162 -6.58 -6.21 23.80
CA ILE A 162 -8.01 -6.12 24.10
C ILE A 162 -8.73 -7.24 23.35
N HIS A 163 -9.22 -8.21 24.12
CA HIS A 163 -10.01 -9.28 23.56
C HIS A 163 -11.26 -9.64 24.34
N SER A 164 -12.20 -10.27 23.64
CA SER A 164 -13.48 -10.68 24.22
C SER A 164 -14.23 -9.52 24.88
N ALA A 165 -14.18 -8.34 24.27
CA ALA A 165 -14.95 -7.15 24.66
C ALA A 165 -16.19 -7.03 23.73
N PRO A 166 -17.29 -7.73 24.01
CA PRO A 166 -18.44 -7.84 23.11
C PRO A 166 -19.25 -6.57 22.93
N ALA A 167 -19.03 -5.53 23.76
CA ALA A 167 -19.70 -4.24 23.64
C ALA A 167 -18.84 -3.15 22.97
N LEU A 168 -17.56 -3.45 22.69
CA LEU A 168 -16.60 -2.48 22.19
C LEU A 168 -16.97 -2.07 20.76
N LYS A 169 -17.20 -0.78 20.53
CA LYS A 169 -17.57 -0.21 19.22
C LYS A 169 -16.47 0.65 18.63
N THR A 170 -15.66 1.27 19.47
CA THR A 170 -14.62 2.23 19.05
C THR A 170 -13.33 1.97 19.80
N LEU A 171 -12.22 1.84 19.06
CA LEU A 171 -10.87 1.77 19.61
C LEU A 171 -9.96 2.71 18.83
N VAL A 172 -9.36 3.69 19.51
CA VAL A 172 -8.41 4.64 18.92
C VAL A 172 -7.10 4.59 19.70
N ILE A 173 -5.98 4.44 18.99
CA ILE A 173 -4.62 4.52 19.51
C ILE A 173 -3.88 5.58 18.68
N ASP A 174 -3.50 6.69 19.29
CA ASP A 174 -2.89 7.83 18.57
C ASP A 174 -1.62 8.33 19.27
N GLY A 175 -0.57 8.61 18.51
CA GLY A 175 0.68 9.15 19.04
C GLY A 175 1.41 8.21 20.00
N SER A 176 1.12 6.90 19.96
CA SER A 176 1.47 5.94 21.01
C SER A 176 2.63 5.02 20.63
N SER A 177 3.41 4.57 21.62
CA SER A 177 4.51 3.64 21.41
C SER A 177 4.28 2.31 22.13
N LEU A 178 4.25 1.22 21.37
CA LEU A 178 4.04 -0.14 21.84
C LEU A 178 5.35 -0.94 21.65
N ASN A 179 5.97 -1.37 22.73
CA ASN A 179 7.28 -2.04 22.72
C ASN A 179 7.27 -3.54 22.36
N ALA A 180 6.10 -4.13 22.10
CA ALA A 180 5.84 -5.52 21.70
C ALA A 180 4.48 -5.57 20.96
N ASP A 181 3.86 -6.75 20.88
CA ASP A 181 2.64 -6.95 20.08
C ASP A 181 1.46 -6.03 20.45
N LEU A 182 0.71 -5.59 19.42
CA LEU A 182 -0.66 -5.08 19.54
C LEU A 182 -1.64 -6.21 19.25
N ARG A 183 -2.56 -6.49 20.17
CA ARG A 183 -3.55 -7.56 20.04
C ARG A 183 -4.97 -7.03 20.17
N ILE A 184 -5.77 -7.14 19.10
CA ILE A 184 -7.18 -6.70 19.07
C ILE A 184 -8.02 -7.83 18.53
N TYR A 185 -8.72 -8.59 19.39
CA TYR A 185 -9.45 -9.73 18.88
C TYR A 185 -10.73 -10.20 19.59
N SER A 186 -11.59 -10.93 18.88
CA SER A 186 -12.88 -11.45 19.38
C SER A 186 -13.83 -10.38 19.91
N ASN A 187 -13.77 -9.16 19.39
CA ASN A 187 -14.58 -8.02 19.83
C ASN A 187 -15.85 -7.88 18.99
N LYS A 188 -16.92 -8.58 19.38
CA LYS A 188 -18.11 -8.85 18.54
C LYS A 188 -18.84 -7.64 17.96
N THR A 189 -18.67 -6.44 18.48
CA THR A 189 -19.33 -5.21 17.97
C THR A 189 -18.36 -4.22 17.37
N LEU A 190 -17.05 -4.48 17.45
CA LEU A 190 -16.03 -3.56 16.96
C LEU A 190 -15.97 -3.72 15.46
N THR A 191 -16.41 -2.70 14.73
CA THR A 191 -16.33 -2.63 13.27
C THR A 191 -15.09 -1.89 12.80
N GLU A 192 -14.50 -1.05 13.64
CA GLU A 192 -13.35 -0.24 13.27
C GLU A 192 -12.46 0.06 14.48
N ALA A 193 -11.16 -0.19 14.33
CA ALA A 193 -10.11 0.36 15.17
C ALA A 193 -9.26 1.34 14.37
N THR A 194 -8.68 2.35 15.02
CA THR A 194 -7.72 3.26 14.40
C THR A 194 -6.45 3.28 15.21
N VAL A 195 -5.32 3.12 14.53
CA VAL A 195 -3.98 3.27 15.08
C VAL A 195 -3.28 4.34 14.24
N SER A 196 -3.03 5.51 14.82
CA SER A 196 -2.47 6.68 14.13
C SER A 196 -1.20 7.18 14.79
N ASN A 197 -0.27 7.73 14.00
CA ASN A 197 0.94 8.42 14.48
C ASN A 197 1.74 7.59 15.52
N SER A 198 1.68 6.27 15.42
CA SER A 198 2.13 5.36 16.47
C SER A 198 3.32 4.51 16.03
N VAL A 199 4.03 3.93 16.99
CA VAL A 199 5.12 2.97 16.74
C VAL A 199 4.78 1.65 17.39
N LEU A 200 4.67 0.59 16.59
CA LEU A 200 4.55 -0.79 17.05
C LEU A 200 5.91 -1.47 16.89
N LYS A 201 6.51 -1.99 17.96
CA LYS A 201 7.82 -2.62 17.84
C LYS A 201 7.78 -4.00 17.19
N ASP A 202 6.75 -4.78 17.49
CA ASP A 202 6.58 -6.16 17.01
C ASP A 202 5.22 -6.31 16.28
N ASP A 203 4.52 -7.44 16.42
CA ASP A 203 3.38 -7.78 15.56
C ASP A 203 2.08 -7.05 15.92
N ALA A 204 1.21 -6.83 14.93
CA ALA A 204 -0.19 -6.51 15.16
C ALA A 204 -1.07 -7.72 14.81
N ASN A 205 -1.64 -8.36 15.84
CA ASN A 205 -2.47 -9.55 15.75
C ASN A 205 -3.93 -9.18 15.94
N GLN A 206 -4.69 -9.19 14.86
CA GLN A 206 -6.05 -8.63 14.87
C GLN A 206 -7.04 -9.57 14.21
N TYR A 207 -8.10 -9.92 14.93
CA TYR A 207 -9.19 -10.75 14.43
C TYR A 207 -10.50 -10.45 15.17
N SER A 208 -11.53 -9.92 14.50
CA SER A 208 -12.85 -9.78 15.14
C SER A 208 -13.85 -10.73 14.51
N ASN A 209 -14.77 -11.25 15.33
CA ASN A 209 -15.92 -12.03 14.84
C ASN A 209 -17.00 -11.13 14.20
N GLN A 210 -16.81 -9.80 14.25
CA GLN A 210 -17.70 -8.85 13.60
C GLN A 210 -17.39 -8.78 12.11
N LYS A 211 -18.42 -9.01 11.29
CA LYS A 211 -18.32 -8.86 9.84
C LYS A 211 -17.98 -7.41 9.50
N GLY A 212 -16.97 -7.21 8.66
CA GLY A 212 -16.52 -5.88 8.25
C GLY A 212 -15.62 -5.15 9.25
N PHE A 213 -15.07 -5.86 10.25
CA PHE A 213 -14.07 -5.27 11.15
C PHE A 213 -12.79 -4.91 10.41
N ARG A 214 -12.37 -3.65 10.52
CA ARG A 214 -11.08 -3.15 10.01
C ARG A 214 -10.27 -2.46 11.10
N THR A 215 -8.97 -2.35 10.87
CA THR A 215 -8.09 -1.45 11.62
C THR A 215 -7.37 -0.52 10.67
N ASN A 216 -7.57 0.78 10.84
CA ASN A 216 -6.88 1.79 10.05
C ASN A 216 -5.51 2.04 10.69
N TYR A 217 -4.45 1.94 9.89
CA TYR A 217 -3.13 2.40 10.28
C TYR A 217 -2.80 3.69 9.54
N ILE A 218 -2.65 4.78 10.26
CA ILE A 218 -2.39 6.11 9.70
C ILE A 218 -1.05 6.59 10.23
N ASN A 219 -0.06 6.86 9.37
CA ASN A 219 1.27 7.31 9.81
C ASN A 219 1.83 6.46 10.97
N THR A 220 1.63 5.15 10.91
CA THR A 220 2.03 4.21 11.97
C THR A 220 3.12 3.31 11.44
N ARG A 221 4.18 3.15 12.23
CA ARG A 221 5.37 2.39 11.88
C ARG A 221 5.43 1.09 12.68
N VAL A 222 5.72 -0.03 12.02
CA VAL A 222 5.86 -1.36 12.66
C VAL A 222 7.31 -1.86 12.60
N GLU A 223 8.12 -1.81 13.65
CA GLU A 223 9.60 -1.94 13.52
C GLU A 223 10.15 -3.34 13.18
N ARG A 224 9.56 -4.41 13.71
CA ARG A 224 10.10 -5.78 13.58
C ARG A 224 8.98 -6.82 13.48
N PRO A 225 8.12 -6.79 12.45
CA PRO A 225 7.06 -7.78 12.35
C PRO A 225 7.68 -9.15 12.07
N LYS A 226 7.30 -10.14 12.89
CA LYS A 226 7.63 -11.56 12.67
C LYS A 226 6.54 -12.25 11.85
N GLY A 227 5.36 -11.63 11.80
CA GLY A 227 4.28 -11.98 10.91
C GLY A 227 3.12 -11.09 11.26
N LEU A 228 3.00 -9.93 10.59
CA LEU A 228 1.77 -9.16 10.65
C LEU A 228 0.64 -10.13 10.26
N ARG A 229 -0.30 -10.36 11.17
CA ARG A 229 -1.44 -11.26 10.93
C ARG A 229 -2.70 -10.49 11.26
N CYS A 230 -3.18 -9.77 10.26
CA CYS A 230 -4.58 -9.41 10.21
C CYS A 230 -5.31 -10.62 9.62
N ILE A 231 -5.99 -11.39 10.48
CA ILE A 231 -6.81 -12.53 10.06
C ILE A 231 -8.25 -12.15 10.36
N THR A 232 -9.03 -11.79 9.35
CA THR A 232 -10.46 -11.53 9.52
C THR A 232 -11.20 -12.87 9.65
N SER A 233 -11.34 -13.39 10.87
CA SER A 233 -12.07 -14.65 11.08
C SER A 233 -13.58 -14.41 11.04
N GLY A 234 -14.21 -14.71 9.91
CA GLY A 234 -15.67 -14.80 9.81
C GLY A 234 -16.21 -14.26 8.49
N GLY A 235 -16.21 -15.11 7.45
CA GLY A 235 -16.97 -14.93 6.20
C GLY A 235 -17.13 -13.47 5.79
N MET A 236 -16.06 -12.90 5.25
CA MET A 236 -16.00 -11.49 4.90
C MET A 236 -17.17 -11.05 4.03
N SER A 237 -17.71 -9.87 4.33
CA SER A 237 -18.16 -8.98 3.26
C SER A 237 -17.35 -7.69 3.35
N ALA A 238 -16.62 -7.42 2.28
CA ALA A 238 -16.13 -6.12 1.81
C ALA A 238 -15.70 -5.12 2.90
N ALA A 239 -14.57 -5.35 3.58
CA ALA A 239 -13.99 -4.31 4.43
C ALA A 239 -12.49 -4.52 4.59
N ASP A 240 -11.76 -3.67 3.91
CA ASP A 240 -10.33 -3.75 3.66
C ASP A 240 -9.46 -3.26 4.83
N ILE A 241 -8.20 -3.71 4.87
CA ILE A 241 -7.11 -3.00 5.54
C ILE A 241 -6.78 -1.79 4.66
N PHE A 242 -7.03 -0.58 5.17
CA PHE A 242 -6.68 0.66 4.47
C PHE A 242 -5.44 1.28 5.11
N PHE A 243 -4.36 1.43 4.34
CA PHE A 243 -3.36 2.46 4.61
C PHE A 243 -3.87 3.70 3.89
N MET A 244 -4.36 4.73 4.59
CA MET A 244 -4.98 5.88 3.92
C MET A 244 -4.01 7.04 3.76
N ASN A 245 -4.09 7.72 2.62
CA ASN A 245 -3.57 9.07 2.45
C ASN A 245 -4.43 10.03 3.26
N PRO A 246 -3.83 10.93 4.05
CA PRO A 246 -4.57 11.91 4.85
C PRO A 246 -5.51 12.82 4.04
N ASN A 247 -5.41 12.89 2.70
CA ASN A 247 -6.15 13.84 1.87
C ASN A 247 -7.43 13.31 1.17
N GLY A 248 -7.84 12.06 1.42
CA GLY A 248 -9.17 11.55 1.01
C GLY A 248 -9.45 11.48 -0.50
N SER A 249 -8.44 11.59 -1.37
CA SER A 249 -8.63 11.48 -2.83
C SER A 249 -8.93 10.04 -3.26
N ALA A 250 -9.80 9.86 -4.27
CA ALA A 250 -10.06 8.55 -4.86
C ALA A 250 -8.82 8.05 -5.61
N ILE A 251 -8.28 6.91 -5.18
CA ILE A 251 -7.00 6.39 -5.64
C ILE A 251 -7.18 4.96 -6.14
N GLY A 252 -6.38 4.60 -7.16
CA GLY A 252 -6.44 3.30 -7.81
C GLY A 252 -7.42 3.22 -8.97
N ALA A 253 -7.88 4.30 -9.60
CA ALA A 253 -8.58 4.16 -10.88
C ALA A 253 -7.58 3.83 -11.99
N SER A 254 -7.70 2.66 -12.63
CA SER A 254 -6.94 2.39 -13.85
C SER A 254 -7.31 3.41 -14.94
N LYS A 255 -6.30 3.94 -15.63
CA LYS A 255 -6.49 4.97 -16.67
C LYS A 255 -6.39 4.41 -18.09
N PHE A 256 -6.47 3.09 -18.25
CA PHE A 256 -6.45 2.46 -19.56
C PHE A 256 -7.60 2.95 -20.44
N ASP A 257 -7.27 3.40 -21.66
CA ASP A 257 -8.23 3.87 -22.65
C ASP A 257 -8.05 3.10 -23.98
N ALA A 258 -8.94 2.14 -24.22
CA ALA A 258 -8.92 1.32 -25.44
C ALA A 258 -9.14 2.13 -26.73
N SER A 259 -9.69 3.35 -26.64
CA SER A 259 -9.91 4.22 -27.80
C SER A 259 -8.65 4.96 -28.25
N LYS A 260 -7.61 4.98 -27.41
CA LYS A 260 -6.32 5.59 -27.70
C LYS A 260 -5.34 4.52 -28.18
N PRO A 261 -4.43 4.83 -29.12
CA PRO A 261 -3.32 3.94 -29.43
C PRO A 261 -2.39 3.79 -28.22
N GLY A 262 -1.77 2.61 -28.09
CA GLY A 262 -0.74 2.29 -27.11
C GLY A 262 0.61 2.04 -27.76
N LYS A 263 1.62 1.80 -26.92
CA LYS A 263 2.99 1.49 -27.35
C LYS A 263 3.62 0.44 -26.44
N ILE A 264 4.49 -0.38 -27.03
CA ILE A 264 5.40 -1.27 -26.30
C ILE A 264 6.81 -0.79 -26.59
N PHE A 265 7.55 -0.43 -25.55
CA PHE A 265 8.95 -0.01 -25.63
C PHE A 265 9.85 -1.17 -25.20
N TYR A 266 10.97 -1.35 -25.90
CA TYR A 266 11.98 -2.32 -25.51
C TYR A 266 13.39 -1.85 -25.86
N SER A 267 14.36 -2.16 -25.00
CA SER A 267 15.77 -1.81 -25.21
C SER A 267 16.69 -2.99 -24.90
N GLY A 268 17.84 -3.05 -25.58
CA GLY A 268 18.90 -4.04 -25.39
C GLY A 268 20.07 -3.48 -24.57
N ALA A 269 21.23 -4.14 -24.64
CA ALA A 269 22.45 -3.69 -23.95
C ALA A 269 23.07 -2.41 -24.52
N ASP A 270 22.69 -2.02 -25.74
CA ASP A 270 23.11 -0.79 -26.41
C ASP A 270 22.31 0.44 -25.94
N GLY A 271 21.24 0.24 -25.15
CA GLY A 271 20.38 1.31 -24.66
C GLY A 271 19.47 1.91 -25.74
N VAL A 272 19.46 1.37 -26.96
CA VAL A 272 18.60 1.88 -28.03
C VAL A 272 17.16 1.47 -27.74
N VAL A 273 16.29 2.47 -27.54
CA VAL A 273 14.87 2.26 -27.33
C VAL A 273 14.19 2.00 -28.67
N ASN A 274 13.51 0.87 -28.76
CA ASN A 274 12.70 0.48 -29.90
C ASN A 274 11.22 0.49 -29.49
N THR A 275 10.33 0.73 -30.45
CA THR A 275 8.89 0.80 -30.20
C THR A 275 8.08 -0.12 -31.09
N ILE A 276 6.98 -0.64 -30.54
CA ILE A 276 5.91 -1.32 -31.26
C ILE A 276 4.65 -0.51 -31.05
N ASP A 277 4.10 0.03 -32.14
CA ASP A 277 2.81 0.71 -32.11
C ASP A 277 1.68 -0.31 -31.92
N VAL A 278 0.79 -0.03 -30.97
CA VAL A 278 -0.41 -0.81 -30.69
C VAL A 278 -1.62 0.06 -31.05
N PRO A 279 -2.27 -0.16 -32.21
CA PRO A 279 -3.42 0.65 -32.61
C PRO A 279 -4.58 0.58 -31.59
N ALA A 280 -5.46 1.58 -31.61
CA ALA A 280 -6.67 1.57 -30.76
C ALA A 280 -7.46 0.27 -30.95
N TYR A 281 -8.00 -0.26 -29.85
CA TYR A 281 -8.71 -1.55 -29.76
C TYR A 281 -7.89 -2.81 -30.12
N VAL A 282 -6.61 -2.69 -30.47
CA VAL A 282 -5.72 -3.85 -30.69
C VAL A 282 -5.15 -4.30 -29.36
N THR A 283 -5.32 -5.58 -29.06
CA THR A 283 -4.81 -6.22 -27.84
C THR A 283 -3.56 -7.04 -28.09
N VAL A 284 -2.73 -7.22 -27.06
CA VAL A 284 -1.63 -8.19 -27.02
C VAL A 284 -2.19 -9.55 -26.62
N THR A 285 -1.96 -10.56 -27.45
CA THR A 285 -2.49 -11.93 -27.28
C THR A 285 -1.41 -12.92 -26.84
N THR A 286 -0.13 -12.55 -26.90
CA THR A 286 0.99 -13.37 -26.41
C THR A 286 2.11 -12.47 -25.87
N VAL A 287 2.58 -12.77 -24.66
CA VAL A 287 3.80 -12.24 -24.06
C VAL A 287 4.48 -13.41 -23.34
N ASN A 288 5.38 -14.09 -24.04
CA ASN A 288 6.02 -15.29 -23.52
C ASN A 288 7.54 -15.14 -23.56
N ASP A 289 8.20 -15.58 -22.50
CA ASP A 289 9.64 -15.80 -22.52
C ASP A 289 9.98 -17.13 -23.19
N VAL A 290 11.02 -17.07 -24.01
CA VAL A 290 11.81 -18.20 -24.48
C VAL A 290 13.27 -17.83 -24.21
N LYS A 291 14.16 -18.82 -24.04
CA LYS A 291 15.57 -18.59 -23.73
C LYS A 291 16.17 -17.38 -24.48
N ASP A 292 16.51 -16.32 -23.75
CA ASP A 292 17.08 -15.04 -24.22
C ASP A 292 16.21 -14.16 -25.16
N ALA A 293 14.90 -14.46 -25.28
CA ALA A 293 13.99 -13.70 -26.12
C ALA A 293 12.56 -13.61 -25.58
N ILE A 294 11.83 -12.57 -26.00
CA ILE A 294 10.43 -12.33 -25.65
C ILE A 294 9.61 -12.30 -26.94
N THR A 295 8.57 -13.13 -27.01
CA THR A 295 7.64 -13.12 -28.16
C THR A 295 6.43 -12.25 -27.86
N ILE A 296 6.14 -11.30 -28.76
CA ILE A 296 4.94 -10.45 -28.71
C ILE A 296 4.05 -10.73 -29.91
N LYS A 297 2.76 -10.95 -29.66
CA LYS A 297 1.73 -11.06 -30.71
C LYS A 297 0.56 -10.13 -30.45
N LEU A 298 0.11 -9.45 -31.48
CA LEU A 298 -1.06 -8.58 -31.46
C LEU A 298 -2.26 -9.28 -32.12
N SER A 299 -3.47 -8.90 -31.71
CA SER A 299 -4.74 -9.43 -32.24
C SER A 299 -4.98 -9.11 -33.72
N ASN A 300 -4.28 -8.12 -34.28
CA ASN A 300 -4.31 -7.80 -35.71
C ASN A 300 -3.38 -8.67 -36.58
N GLY A 301 -2.69 -9.65 -35.98
CA GLY A 301 -1.79 -10.56 -36.67
C GLY A 301 -0.32 -10.16 -36.66
N TYR A 302 0.04 -8.97 -36.17
CA TYR A 302 1.46 -8.61 -35.97
C TYR A 302 2.13 -9.54 -34.95
N SER A 303 3.35 -9.98 -35.25
CA SER A 303 4.14 -10.86 -34.40
C SER A 303 5.61 -10.51 -34.50
N THR A 304 6.30 -10.42 -33.37
CA THR A 304 7.75 -10.16 -33.32
C THR A 304 8.43 -10.93 -32.19
N VAL A 305 9.75 -11.10 -32.33
CA VAL A 305 10.63 -11.73 -31.34
C VAL A 305 11.69 -10.71 -30.93
N LEU A 306 11.68 -10.34 -29.65
CA LEU A 306 12.60 -9.38 -29.06
C LEU A 306 13.77 -10.15 -28.47
N ASN A 307 14.94 -10.07 -29.11
CA ASN A 307 16.14 -10.78 -28.66
C ASN A 307 16.98 -9.87 -27.76
N GLY A 308 17.48 -10.39 -26.64
CA GLY A 308 18.40 -9.65 -25.76
C GLY A 308 17.77 -8.45 -25.07
N THR A 309 16.45 -8.42 -24.91
CA THR A 309 15.71 -7.34 -24.26
C THR A 309 16.05 -7.26 -22.77
N LYS A 310 16.50 -6.09 -22.34
CA LYS A 310 16.78 -5.73 -20.95
C LYS A 310 15.66 -4.92 -20.33
N GLU A 311 15.03 -4.02 -21.07
CA GLU A 311 13.89 -3.25 -20.58
C GLU A 311 12.67 -3.53 -21.44
N LEU A 312 11.51 -3.71 -20.80
CA LEU A 312 10.23 -3.91 -21.48
C LEU A 312 9.16 -3.08 -20.80
N TYR A 313 8.49 -2.23 -21.56
CA TYR A 313 7.51 -1.28 -21.05
C TYR A 313 6.24 -1.28 -21.91
N PHE A 314 5.08 -1.43 -21.27
CA PHE A 314 3.75 -1.37 -21.87
C PHE A 314 3.04 -0.07 -21.49
N ARG A 315 2.61 0.72 -22.47
CA ARG A 315 1.87 1.97 -22.27
C ARG A 315 0.54 1.98 -22.99
N ASN A 316 -0.55 2.13 -22.26
CA ASN A 316 -1.92 2.09 -22.78
C ASN A 316 -2.20 0.82 -23.61
N VAL A 317 -1.75 -0.34 -23.12
CA VAL A 317 -1.87 -1.62 -23.81
C VAL A 317 -2.84 -2.54 -23.08
N ASP A 318 -3.76 -3.15 -23.80
CA ASP A 318 -4.57 -4.26 -23.29
C ASP A 318 -3.91 -5.61 -23.61
N ILE A 319 -3.40 -6.26 -22.57
CA ILE A 319 -2.70 -7.55 -22.62
C ILE A 319 -3.70 -8.64 -22.23
N GLN A 320 -4.39 -9.19 -23.22
CA GLN A 320 -5.39 -10.24 -23.07
C GLN A 320 -4.78 -11.63 -22.87
N THR A 321 -3.58 -11.71 -22.29
CA THR A 321 -2.84 -12.93 -21.94
C THR A 321 -2.11 -12.77 -20.60
N HIS A 322 -1.39 -13.79 -20.16
CA HIS A 322 -0.49 -13.70 -19.01
C HIS A 322 0.84 -13.07 -19.43
N VAL A 323 1.38 -12.19 -18.59
CA VAL A 323 2.79 -11.80 -18.67
C VAL A 323 3.54 -12.74 -17.72
N ALA A 324 4.01 -13.87 -18.25
CA ALA A 324 4.68 -14.90 -17.48
C ALA A 324 6.14 -15.02 -17.92
N PHE A 325 7.05 -14.69 -17.01
CA PHE A 325 8.49 -14.68 -17.16
C PHE A 325 9.08 -15.62 -16.12
N THR A 326 9.06 -16.92 -16.43
CA THR A 326 9.33 -17.99 -15.45
C THR A 326 10.50 -18.88 -15.85
N GLN A 327 11.03 -18.72 -17.05
CA GLN A 327 12.15 -19.51 -17.54
C GLN A 327 13.49 -19.01 -16.99
N LYS A 328 14.35 -19.96 -16.64
CA LYS A 328 15.74 -19.66 -16.28
C LYS A 328 16.47 -19.09 -17.49
N GLY A 329 17.19 -18.00 -17.29
CA GLY A 329 18.00 -17.35 -18.32
C GLY A 329 17.37 -16.10 -18.93
N LEU A 330 16.15 -15.72 -18.55
CA LEU A 330 15.64 -14.39 -18.88
C LEU A 330 16.59 -13.32 -18.29
N ARG A 331 17.01 -12.37 -19.13
CA ARG A 331 17.93 -11.27 -18.77
C ARG A 331 17.23 -9.90 -18.74
N LEU A 332 15.94 -9.91 -18.40
CA LEU A 332 15.17 -8.69 -18.23
C LEU A 332 15.63 -7.98 -16.95
N GLU A 333 15.95 -6.70 -17.07
CA GLU A 333 16.42 -5.79 -16.02
C GLU A 333 15.27 -4.88 -15.54
N SER A 334 14.35 -4.50 -16.41
CA SER A 334 13.18 -3.69 -16.05
C SER A 334 11.90 -4.16 -16.75
N LEU A 335 10.81 -4.26 -15.99
CA LEU A 335 9.47 -4.52 -16.50
C LEU A 335 8.51 -3.44 -16.00
N LYS A 336 7.82 -2.76 -16.92
CA LYS A 336 6.92 -1.67 -16.56
C LYS A 336 5.57 -1.68 -17.26
N PHE A 337 4.54 -1.16 -16.58
CA PHE A 337 3.17 -1.01 -17.11
C PHE A 337 2.60 0.37 -16.75
N VAL A 338 2.07 1.10 -17.74
CA VAL A 338 1.36 2.38 -17.55
C VAL A 338 0.05 2.36 -18.26
N ASN A 339 -1.01 2.79 -17.57
CA ASN A 339 -2.37 2.86 -18.12
C ASN A 339 -2.75 1.57 -18.86
N SER A 340 -2.23 0.41 -18.42
CA SER A 340 -2.32 -0.83 -19.18
C SER A 340 -3.20 -1.81 -18.44
N ARG A 341 -3.77 -2.77 -19.17
CA ARG A 341 -4.53 -3.87 -18.59
C ARG A 341 -3.81 -5.17 -18.88
N THR A 342 -3.75 -6.07 -17.91
CA THR A 342 -3.29 -7.45 -18.10
C THR A 342 -4.13 -8.42 -17.30
N ARG A 343 -3.99 -9.71 -17.58
CA ARG A 343 -4.73 -10.77 -16.88
C ARG A 343 -4.00 -11.25 -15.63
N LEU A 344 -2.69 -11.39 -15.73
CA LEU A 344 -1.81 -11.95 -14.71
C LEU A 344 -0.37 -11.50 -15.03
N ILE A 345 0.39 -11.24 -13.97
CA ILE A 345 1.82 -10.96 -14.03
C ILE A 345 2.52 -11.96 -13.11
N ASP A 346 3.44 -12.75 -13.67
CA ASP A 346 4.24 -13.70 -12.92
C ASP A 346 5.69 -13.66 -13.39
N VAL A 347 6.58 -13.21 -12.51
CA VAL A 347 8.00 -12.98 -12.78
C VAL A 347 8.84 -13.72 -11.76
N ALA A 348 9.58 -14.71 -12.23
CA ALA A 348 10.26 -15.67 -11.38
C ALA A 348 11.75 -15.79 -11.72
N TYR A 349 12.57 -15.95 -10.68
CA TYR A 349 13.95 -16.43 -10.80
C TYR A 349 14.89 -15.57 -11.68
N SER A 350 14.60 -14.28 -11.87
CA SER A 350 15.52 -13.37 -12.56
C SER A 350 16.71 -13.01 -11.67
N GLU A 351 17.91 -13.14 -12.22
CA GLU A 351 19.14 -12.66 -11.59
C GLU A 351 19.50 -11.24 -12.04
N THR A 352 18.77 -10.67 -13.01
CA THR A 352 19.08 -9.36 -13.61
C THR A 352 17.98 -8.33 -13.38
N MET A 353 16.76 -8.74 -13.01
CA MET A 353 15.67 -7.79 -12.84
C MET A 353 15.95 -6.86 -11.67
N HIS A 354 16.08 -5.57 -11.95
CA HIS A 354 16.29 -4.51 -10.97
C HIS A 354 15.00 -3.81 -10.59
N THR A 355 14.06 -3.71 -11.53
CA THR A 355 12.90 -2.86 -11.37
C THR A 355 11.64 -3.52 -11.90
N PHE A 356 10.57 -3.49 -11.09
CA PHE A 356 9.21 -3.82 -11.48
C PHE A 356 8.30 -2.62 -11.16
N ASP A 357 7.68 -2.05 -12.19
CA ASP A 357 6.85 -0.85 -12.05
C ASP A 357 5.47 -1.03 -12.67
N MET A 358 4.43 -0.60 -11.96
CA MET A 358 3.07 -0.60 -12.46
C MET A 358 2.37 0.68 -12.02
N HIS A 359 2.02 1.54 -12.97
CA HIS A 359 1.35 2.81 -12.72
C HIS A 359 0.00 2.87 -13.43
N ALA A 360 -1.05 3.34 -12.74
CA ALA A 360 -2.38 3.56 -13.30
C ALA A 360 -2.94 2.37 -14.12
N SER A 361 -2.51 1.16 -13.78
CA SER A 361 -2.70 -0.06 -14.58
C SER A 361 -3.57 -1.07 -13.84
N GLU A 362 -4.10 -2.04 -14.57
CA GLU A 362 -5.07 -3.01 -14.05
C GLU A 362 -4.63 -4.44 -14.34
N VAL A 363 -4.70 -5.31 -13.34
CA VAL A 363 -4.62 -6.76 -13.48
C VAL A 363 -6.02 -7.32 -13.25
N SER A 364 -6.76 -7.66 -14.30
CA SER A 364 -8.19 -8.02 -14.22
C SER A 364 -8.46 -9.44 -14.74
N GLN A 365 -8.76 -10.38 -13.84
CA GLN A 365 -9.36 -11.69 -14.14
C GLN A 365 -10.10 -12.26 -12.92
N SER A 366 -10.71 -13.44 -13.03
CA SER A 366 -11.30 -14.16 -11.88
C SER A 366 -10.32 -14.34 -10.71
N SER A 367 -9.00 -14.27 -10.90
CA SER A 367 -8.01 -14.31 -9.81
C SER A 367 -6.80 -13.43 -10.13
N GLY A 368 -6.99 -12.13 -10.41
CA GLY A 368 -5.91 -11.21 -10.79
C GLY A 368 -4.67 -11.35 -9.89
N TYR A 369 -3.52 -11.63 -10.49
CA TYR A 369 -2.34 -12.10 -9.76
C TYR A 369 -1.10 -11.35 -10.23
N VAL A 370 -0.37 -10.73 -9.29
CA VAL A 370 0.95 -10.12 -9.48
C VAL A 370 1.95 -10.87 -8.60
N SER A 371 2.96 -11.46 -9.21
CA SER A 371 3.95 -12.24 -8.51
C SER A 371 5.33 -11.92 -9.02
N VAL A 372 6.19 -11.47 -8.12
CA VAL A 372 7.59 -11.17 -8.38
C VAL A 372 8.41 -11.89 -7.32
N TYR A 373 8.96 -13.05 -7.65
CA TYR A 373 9.54 -13.94 -6.64
C TYR A 373 10.88 -14.58 -7.05
N ASN A 374 11.71 -14.85 -6.04
CA ASN A 374 13.07 -15.38 -6.18
C ASN A 374 13.96 -14.54 -7.11
N ASN A 375 13.70 -13.24 -7.18
CA ASN A 375 14.52 -12.33 -7.99
C ASN A 375 15.64 -11.75 -7.14
N LYS A 376 16.90 -12.01 -7.53
CA LYS A 376 18.07 -11.70 -6.67
C LYS A 376 18.56 -10.25 -6.79
N ALA A 377 18.13 -9.54 -7.83
CA ALA A 377 18.65 -8.21 -8.17
C ALA A 377 17.61 -7.09 -8.07
N VAL A 378 16.35 -7.42 -7.71
CA VAL A 378 15.27 -6.42 -7.63
C VAL A 378 15.59 -5.45 -6.52
N LYS A 379 15.69 -4.17 -6.90
CA LYS A 379 15.89 -3.02 -6.02
C LYS A 379 14.60 -2.25 -5.85
N ASN A 380 13.81 -2.11 -6.91
CA ASN A 380 12.59 -1.30 -6.92
C ASN A 380 11.40 -2.16 -7.31
N PHE A 381 10.40 -2.19 -6.43
CA PHE A 381 9.07 -2.71 -6.72
C PHE A 381 8.07 -1.60 -6.44
N VAL A 382 7.37 -1.17 -7.48
CA VAL A 382 6.50 0.00 -7.45
C VAL A 382 5.17 -0.37 -8.08
N MET A 383 4.09 -0.18 -7.34
CA MET A 383 2.73 -0.27 -7.87
C MET A 383 1.98 0.98 -7.42
N THR A 384 1.63 1.89 -8.32
CA THR A 384 0.95 3.16 -7.98
C THR A 384 -0.29 3.37 -8.81
N ASP A 385 -1.34 3.92 -8.21
CA ASP A 385 -2.65 4.16 -8.81
C ASP A 385 -3.23 2.96 -9.58
N SER A 386 -2.81 1.75 -9.21
CA SER A 386 -3.07 0.54 -9.98
C SER A 386 -4.13 -0.34 -9.31
N GLN A 387 -4.70 -1.28 -10.06
CA GLN A 387 -5.69 -2.23 -9.58
C GLN A 387 -5.25 -3.67 -9.79
N VAL A 388 -5.50 -4.52 -8.80
CA VAL A 388 -5.47 -5.96 -8.97
C VAL A 388 -6.87 -6.48 -8.64
N LYS A 389 -7.63 -6.84 -9.68
CA LYS A 389 -9.02 -7.28 -9.61
C LYS A 389 -9.13 -8.78 -9.84
N GLY A 390 -9.81 -9.46 -8.92
CA GLY A 390 -10.28 -10.84 -9.05
C GLY A 390 -11.00 -11.32 -7.81
N SER A 391 -11.57 -12.53 -7.84
CA SER A 391 -12.26 -13.13 -6.68
C SER A 391 -11.32 -13.41 -5.50
N SER A 392 -10.03 -13.52 -5.79
CA SER A 392 -8.96 -13.79 -4.82
C SER A 392 -7.69 -13.19 -5.38
N GLY A 393 -7.70 -11.88 -5.69
CA GLY A 393 -6.50 -11.25 -6.18
C GLY A 393 -5.27 -11.60 -5.33
N TYR A 394 -4.07 -11.37 -5.84
CA TYR A 394 -2.90 -11.70 -5.05
C TYR A 394 -1.70 -10.88 -5.50
N ILE A 395 -1.01 -10.27 -4.55
CA ILE A 395 0.29 -9.66 -4.76
C ILE A 395 1.30 -10.45 -3.94
N SER A 396 2.29 -11.06 -4.59
CA SER A 396 3.34 -11.80 -3.90
C SER A 396 4.73 -11.39 -4.31
N THR A 397 5.50 -11.05 -3.28
CA THR A 397 6.89 -10.65 -3.39
C THR A 397 7.74 -11.47 -2.42
N TYR A 398 8.51 -12.42 -2.94
CA TYR A 398 9.19 -13.41 -2.12
C TYR A 398 10.67 -13.52 -2.48
N ASN A 399 11.55 -13.61 -1.48
CA ASN A 399 13.00 -13.81 -1.65
C ASN A 399 13.65 -12.79 -2.60
N MET A 400 13.64 -11.52 -2.20
CA MET A 400 14.27 -10.43 -2.96
C MET A 400 15.26 -9.67 -2.08
N PRO A 401 16.48 -10.21 -1.88
CA PRO A 401 17.40 -9.76 -0.83
C PRO A 401 18.03 -8.37 -1.07
N THR A 402 17.90 -7.80 -2.26
CA THR A 402 18.51 -6.51 -2.65
C THR A 402 17.53 -5.35 -2.72
N MET A 403 16.31 -5.55 -2.23
CA MET A 403 15.24 -4.56 -2.39
C MET A 403 15.56 -3.29 -1.58
N GLU A 404 15.53 -2.15 -2.25
CA GLU A 404 15.75 -0.82 -1.67
C GLU A 404 14.41 -0.11 -1.48
N ASN A 405 13.53 -0.17 -2.49
CA ASN A 405 12.21 0.45 -2.48
C ASN A 405 11.11 -0.58 -2.75
N TYR A 406 10.15 -0.64 -1.82
CA TYR A 406 8.90 -1.37 -1.99
C TYR A 406 7.75 -0.41 -1.74
N ILE A 407 7.11 0.05 -2.82
CA ILE A 407 6.06 1.05 -2.79
C ILE A 407 4.81 0.42 -3.40
N MET A 408 3.72 0.45 -2.64
CA MET A 408 2.40 0.12 -3.16
C MET A 408 1.37 1.16 -2.81
N ASN A 409 0.64 1.52 -3.84
CA ASN A 409 -0.49 2.39 -3.87
C ASN A 409 -1.51 1.84 -4.87
N ASN A 410 -2.31 0.89 -4.42
CA ASN A 410 -3.21 0.16 -5.29
C ASN A 410 -4.62 0.00 -4.69
N ASP A 411 -5.63 0.16 -5.54
CA ASP A 411 -6.99 -0.25 -5.18
C ASP A 411 -7.19 -1.72 -5.49
N TYR A 412 -7.90 -2.42 -4.62
CA TYR A 412 -7.83 -3.85 -4.55
C TYR A 412 -9.10 -4.42 -3.97
N THR A 413 -9.81 -5.19 -4.79
CA THR A 413 -11.21 -5.51 -4.48
C THR A 413 -11.36 -6.75 -3.59
N TYR A 414 -10.42 -7.72 -3.62
CA TYR A 414 -10.44 -8.96 -2.79
C TYR A 414 -9.09 -9.70 -2.80
N GLY A 415 -8.51 -10.05 -1.64
CA GLY A 415 -7.36 -10.99 -1.52
C GLY A 415 -6.10 -10.52 -0.76
N TYR A 416 -4.93 -11.04 -1.16
CA TYR A 416 -3.77 -11.20 -0.26
C TYR A 416 -2.52 -10.45 -0.74
N LEU A 417 -1.81 -9.83 0.20
CA LEU A 417 -0.43 -9.39 0.03
C LEU A 417 0.50 -10.32 0.78
N SER A 418 1.43 -10.97 0.08
CA SER A 418 2.45 -11.81 0.70
C SER A 418 3.83 -11.29 0.36
N THR A 419 4.52 -10.76 1.34
CA THR A 419 5.90 -10.27 1.23
C THR A 419 6.80 -11.03 2.21
N TYR A 420 7.94 -11.56 1.76
CA TYR A 420 8.82 -12.33 2.65
C TYR A 420 10.27 -12.28 2.19
N ASN A 421 11.21 -12.18 3.14
CA ASN A 421 12.65 -12.08 2.88
C ASN A 421 12.98 -11.01 1.83
N LEU A 422 12.36 -9.83 1.96
CA LEU A 422 12.75 -8.67 1.16
C LEU A 422 14.00 -8.06 1.79
N GLY A 423 14.93 -7.57 0.98
CA GLY A 423 16.05 -6.74 1.42
C GLY A 423 15.60 -5.37 1.94
N ALA A 424 14.35 -4.99 1.66
CA ALA A 424 13.79 -3.70 2.04
C ALA A 424 13.59 -3.63 3.55
N ALA A 425 14.14 -2.59 4.18
CA ALA A 425 13.91 -2.34 5.60
C ALA A 425 12.45 -1.92 5.88
N VAL A 426 11.77 -1.31 4.91
CA VAL A 426 10.42 -0.75 5.04
C VAL A 426 9.59 -1.01 3.77
N LEU A 427 8.33 -1.41 3.96
CA LEU A 427 7.26 -1.45 2.96
C LEU A 427 6.44 -0.18 3.09
N LYS A 428 6.39 0.56 1.99
CA LYS A 428 5.64 1.81 1.89
C LYS A 428 4.30 1.47 1.25
N LEU A 429 3.27 1.38 2.07
CA LEU A 429 1.91 1.11 1.63
C LEU A 429 1.11 2.39 1.81
N SER A 430 0.50 2.92 0.74
CA SER A 430 -0.38 4.08 0.81
C SER A 430 -1.62 3.82 -0.01
N ASN A 431 -2.78 4.31 0.40
CA ASN A 431 -4.11 4.10 -0.21
C ASN A 431 -4.41 2.69 -0.70
N SER A 432 -3.82 1.71 -0.04
CA SER A 432 -3.92 0.32 -0.47
C SER A 432 -4.96 -0.39 0.38
N GLN A 433 -5.86 -1.06 -0.32
CA GLN A 433 -6.94 -1.85 0.27
C GLN A 433 -6.47 -3.31 0.29
N PHE A 434 -6.57 -4.01 1.42
CA PHE A 434 -6.32 -5.45 1.46
C PHE A 434 -7.38 -6.12 2.32
N ASP A 435 -8.30 -6.79 1.65
CA ASP A 435 -9.46 -7.40 2.28
C ASP A 435 -9.09 -8.59 3.20
N ASP A 436 -8.17 -9.48 2.79
CA ASP A 436 -8.02 -10.78 3.47
C ASP A 436 -6.80 -10.87 4.41
N TYR A 437 -5.59 -10.66 3.87
CA TYR A 437 -4.35 -11.02 4.57
C TYR A 437 -3.14 -10.26 4.03
N ILE A 438 -2.36 -9.66 4.94
CA ILE A 438 -1.00 -9.16 4.66
C ILE A 438 -0.02 -10.02 5.45
N SER A 439 0.91 -10.69 4.78
CA SER A 439 2.08 -11.32 5.39
C SER A 439 3.32 -10.49 5.08
N SER A 440 4.04 -10.05 6.10
CA SER A 440 5.31 -9.33 5.95
C SER A 440 6.24 -9.59 7.13
N THR A 441 7.54 -9.65 6.85
CA THR A 441 8.63 -9.59 7.84
C THR A 441 9.25 -8.19 7.97
N ASN A 442 8.82 -7.22 7.16
CA ASN A 442 9.41 -5.89 7.06
C ASN A 442 8.51 -4.83 7.70
N VAL A 443 9.12 -3.71 8.08
CA VAL A 443 8.39 -2.55 8.62
C VAL A 443 7.33 -2.10 7.64
N ILE A 444 6.11 -1.84 8.09
CA ILE A 444 5.08 -1.24 7.25
C ILE A 444 4.90 0.20 7.69
N GLU A 445 4.91 1.11 6.72
CA GLU A 445 4.61 2.52 6.91
C GLU A 445 3.48 2.93 5.97
N GLY A 446 2.50 3.64 6.54
CA GLY A 446 1.49 4.39 5.79
C GLY A 446 2.09 5.69 5.30
N GLU A 447 2.55 5.76 4.04
CA GLU A 447 3.11 7.02 3.52
C GLU A 447 2.03 8.10 3.41
N ALA A 448 2.33 9.28 3.96
CA ALA A 448 1.52 10.50 3.82
C ALA A 448 1.81 11.25 2.51
N GLU A 449 2.95 10.99 1.88
CA GLU A 449 3.35 11.60 0.61
C GLU A 449 3.51 10.51 -0.44
N ARG A 450 2.92 10.73 -1.62
CA ARG A 450 3.14 9.88 -2.78
C ARG A 450 4.63 9.94 -3.14
N PRO A 451 5.37 8.82 -3.13
CA PRO A 451 6.63 8.80 -3.84
C PRO A 451 6.28 8.87 -5.32
N THR A 452 6.45 10.05 -5.92
CA THR A 452 6.58 10.15 -7.36
C THR A 452 7.92 9.54 -7.73
N ILE A 453 7.88 8.35 -8.32
CA ILE A 453 9.02 7.86 -9.07
C ILE A 453 8.77 8.38 -10.48
N GLY A 454 9.26 9.59 -10.75
CA GLY A 454 9.26 10.13 -12.10
C GLY A 454 10.37 9.48 -12.90
N TYR A 455 10.05 8.90 -14.06
CA TYR A 455 11.06 8.45 -15.00
C TYR A 455 11.45 9.58 -15.94
N ALA A 456 12.68 9.55 -16.44
CA ALA A 456 13.10 10.53 -17.41
C ALA A 456 12.41 10.29 -18.78
N PRO A 457 12.06 11.37 -19.52
CA PRO A 457 11.49 11.25 -20.86
C PRO A 457 12.41 10.55 -21.86
N ILE A 458 11.82 10.03 -22.93
CA ILE A 458 12.50 9.43 -24.07
C ILE A 458 12.30 10.35 -25.28
N ILE A 459 13.40 10.77 -25.90
CA ILE A 459 13.40 11.49 -27.18
C ILE A 459 13.82 10.51 -28.29
N GLU A 460 12.94 10.27 -29.25
CA GLU A 460 13.23 9.55 -30.49
C GLU A 460 13.48 10.58 -31.60
N ALA A 461 14.75 10.72 -32.00
CA ALA A 461 15.16 11.50 -33.17
C ALA A 461 16.43 10.89 -33.78
N ALA A 462 16.61 11.04 -35.09
CA ALA A 462 17.77 10.50 -35.81
C ALA A 462 18.45 11.59 -36.65
N ASP A 463 19.73 11.36 -36.95
CA ASP A 463 20.46 12.16 -37.94
C ASP A 463 19.73 12.10 -39.29
N ARG A 464 19.69 13.24 -39.99
CA ARG A 464 18.92 13.37 -41.24
C ARG A 464 19.66 14.16 -42.30
N THR A 465 19.25 13.96 -43.55
CA THR A 465 19.70 14.75 -44.70
C THR A 465 18.58 15.69 -45.11
N HIS A 466 18.94 16.95 -45.39
CA HIS A 466 18.02 17.99 -45.84
C HIS A 466 18.48 18.56 -47.19
N VAL A 467 17.57 18.80 -48.11
CA VAL A 467 17.90 19.41 -49.41
C VAL A 467 17.92 20.93 -49.27
N LYS A 468 18.99 21.54 -49.78
CA LYS A 468 19.17 22.99 -49.72
C LYS A 468 18.00 23.70 -50.40
N GLY A 469 17.43 24.68 -49.69
CA GLY A 469 16.34 25.53 -50.18
C GLY A 469 14.94 24.98 -49.93
N ASP A 470 14.80 23.72 -49.49
CA ASP A 470 13.52 23.19 -49.02
C ASP A 470 13.25 23.65 -47.58
N GLU A 471 11.96 23.69 -47.20
CA GLU A 471 11.53 24.03 -45.84
C GLU A 471 11.99 22.96 -44.86
N PHE A 472 12.68 23.37 -43.80
CA PHE A 472 13.16 22.46 -42.76
C PHE A 472 12.29 22.54 -41.50
N ASN A 473 11.57 21.46 -41.19
CA ASN A 473 10.86 21.34 -39.92
C ASN A 473 11.73 20.60 -38.89
N PRO A 474 12.22 21.28 -37.83
CA PRO A 474 13.08 20.63 -36.86
C PRO A 474 12.37 19.53 -36.06
N LEU A 475 11.04 19.52 -35.96
CA LEU A 475 10.28 18.51 -35.25
C LEU A 475 9.77 17.37 -36.14
N GLU A 476 10.06 17.40 -37.44
CA GLU A 476 9.74 16.30 -38.34
C GLU A 476 10.41 15.00 -37.87
N ASP A 477 9.62 13.93 -37.79
CA ASP A 477 9.99 12.61 -37.29
C ASP A 477 10.55 12.56 -35.86
N VAL A 478 10.43 13.64 -35.10
CA VAL A 478 10.77 13.68 -33.67
C VAL A 478 9.57 13.21 -32.85
N LYS A 479 9.81 12.32 -31.90
CA LYS A 479 8.81 11.93 -30.90
C LYS A 479 9.39 12.08 -29.50
N VAL A 480 8.60 12.60 -28.58
CA VAL A 480 9.00 12.74 -27.17
C VAL A 480 7.93 12.12 -26.30
N TYR A 481 8.31 11.13 -25.50
CA TYR A 481 7.38 10.44 -24.62
C TYR A 481 7.94 10.31 -23.23
N ASP A 482 7.08 10.48 -22.24
CA ASP A 482 7.39 10.16 -20.86
C ASP A 482 6.51 9.01 -20.33
N PHE A 483 7.01 8.34 -19.30
CA PHE A 483 6.32 7.23 -18.66
C PHE A 483 5.05 7.69 -17.94
N GLU A 484 5.14 8.73 -17.12
CA GLU A 484 4.03 9.29 -16.35
C GLU A 484 3.17 10.27 -17.18
N ASP A 485 3.82 11.18 -17.91
CA ASP A 485 3.16 12.35 -18.51
C ASP A 485 2.65 12.11 -19.92
N GLY A 486 3.25 11.14 -20.58
CA GLY A 486 2.74 10.64 -21.82
C GLY A 486 3.40 11.22 -23.07
N ASP A 487 2.65 11.90 -23.94
CA ASP A 487 3.25 12.54 -25.14
C ASP A 487 3.64 13.98 -24.77
N LEU A 488 4.92 14.30 -24.94
CA LEU A 488 5.51 15.56 -24.54
C LEU A 488 6.06 16.36 -25.72
N ILE A 489 5.75 15.99 -26.97
CA ILE A 489 6.30 16.66 -28.15
C ILE A 489 6.01 18.16 -28.17
N SER A 490 4.87 18.60 -27.63
CA SER A 490 4.50 20.02 -27.55
C SER A 490 5.31 20.82 -26.53
N SER A 491 6.02 20.14 -25.63
CA SER A 491 6.78 20.73 -24.53
C SER A 491 8.29 20.76 -24.78
N VAL A 492 8.74 20.24 -25.93
CA VAL A 492 10.17 20.18 -26.27
C VAL A 492 10.72 21.55 -26.64
N VAL A 493 11.88 21.88 -26.09
CA VAL A 493 12.67 23.06 -26.46
C VAL A 493 13.66 22.65 -27.54
N VAL A 494 13.63 23.35 -28.68
CA VAL A 494 14.48 23.06 -29.84
C VAL A 494 15.52 24.17 -30.02
N ASP A 495 16.79 23.79 -29.97
CA ASP A 495 17.91 24.61 -30.43
C ASP A 495 18.32 24.16 -31.84
N ASN A 496 17.87 24.91 -32.86
CA ASN A 496 18.09 24.61 -34.26
C ASN A 496 19.18 25.50 -34.87
N GLN A 497 20.32 24.91 -35.23
CA GLN A 497 21.46 25.62 -35.86
C GLN A 497 21.53 25.38 -37.38
N VAL A 498 20.52 24.77 -37.99
CA VAL A 498 20.51 24.43 -39.43
C VAL A 498 20.45 25.68 -40.29
N ASN A 499 21.37 25.78 -41.27
CA ASN A 499 21.30 26.79 -42.31
C ASN A 499 20.84 26.15 -43.63
N GLU A 500 19.55 26.29 -43.93
CA GLU A 500 18.87 25.72 -45.11
C GLU A 500 19.45 26.20 -46.45
N SER A 501 20.18 27.31 -46.47
CA SER A 501 20.75 27.91 -47.68
C SER A 501 22.19 27.46 -47.99
N ARG A 502 22.82 26.74 -47.05
CA ARG A 502 24.24 26.41 -47.13
C ARG A 502 24.47 24.95 -46.78
N THR A 503 24.98 24.19 -47.75
CA THR A 503 25.42 22.81 -47.54
C THR A 503 26.39 22.70 -46.37
N GLY A 504 26.21 21.70 -45.52
CA GLY A 504 26.99 21.53 -44.30
C GLY A 504 26.29 20.61 -43.30
N VAL A 505 26.99 20.24 -42.23
CA VAL A 505 26.42 19.47 -41.13
C VAL A 505 26.13 20.43 -39.99
N TYR A 506 24.90 20.45 -39.51
CA TYR A 506 24.43 21.36 -38.48
C TYR A 506 23.77 20.58 -37.34
N PRO A 507 24.06 20.92 -36.07
CA PRO A 507 23.41 20.27 -34.94
C PRO A 507 21.99 20.79 -34.73
N VAL A 508 21.10 19.91 -34.29
CA VAL A 508 19.80 20.26 -33.71
C VAL A 508 19.71 19.58 -32.35
N THR A 509 19.49 20.37 -31.29
CA THR A 509 19.41 19.87 -29.92
C THR A 509 17.99 20.00 -29.39
N TYR A 510 17.46 18.91 -28.87
CA TYR A 510 16.14 18.81 -28.23
C TYR A 510 16.34 18.69 -26.72
N THR A 511 15.63 19.51 -25.95
CA THR A 511 15.62 19.45 -24.48
C THR A 511 14.18 19.37 -23.99
N ILE A 512 13.89 18.44 -23.08
CA ILE A 512 12.58 18.29 -22.44
C ILE A 512 12.75 18.26 -20.93
N THR A 513 11.80 18.88 -20.23
CA THR A 513 11.60 18.74 -18.78
C THR A 513 10.20 18.23 -18.55
N ASP A 514 10.07 17.14 -17.80
CA ASP A 514 8.77 16.53 -17.47
C ASP A 514 8.14 17.16 -16.22
N SER A 515 6.97 16.66 -15.81
CA SER A 515 6.25 17.15 -14.63
C SER A 515 6.94 16.79 -13.30
N ASP A 516 7.79 15.77 -13.30
CA ASP A 516 8.61 15.33 -12.16
C ASP A 516 10.00 16.01 -12.13
N ASN A 517 10.26 16.96 -13.02
CA ASN A 517 11.49 17.73 -13.19
C ASN A 517 12.71 16.93 -13.70
N ASN A 518 12.51 15.75 -14.31
CA ASN A 518 13.57 15.09 -15.06
C ASN A 518 13.86 15.86 -16.35
N VAL A 519 15.15 16.01 -16.66
CA VAL A 519 15.62 16.75 -17.84
C VAL A 519 16.38 15.81 -18.77
N VAL A 520 15.96 15.76 -20.03
CA VAL A 520 16.62 14.95 -21.07
C VAL A 520 16.98 15.82 -22.27
N THR A 521 18.19 15.60 -22.79
CA THR A 521 18.71 16.31 -23.96
C THR A 521 19.23 15.31 -25.00
N LEU A 522 18.87 15.51 -26.27
CA LEU A 522 19.37 14.75 -27.42
C LEU A 522 19.80 15.71 -28.53
N THR A 523 20.99 15.49 -29.09
CA THR A 523 21.49 16.23 -30.27
C THR A 523 21.57 15.31 -31.47
N ILE A 524 20.97 15.72 -32.60
CA ILE A 524 21.12 15.06 -33.91
C ILE A 524 21.94 15.93 -34.86
N GLN A 525 22.47 15.31 -35.91
CA GLN A 525 23.14 15.97 -37.02
C GLN A 525 22.24 16.05 -38.24
N VAL A 526 22.14 17.25 -38.81
CA VAL A 526 21.40 17.51 -40.06
C VAL A 526 22.40 17.87 -41.14
N THR A 527 22.48 17.05 -42.18
CA THR A 527 23.36 17.27 -43.32
C THR A 527 22.58 17.94 -44.45
N VAL A 528 22.86 19.23 -44.70
CA VAL A 528 22.31 19.97 -45.83
C VAL A 528 23.12 19.64 -47.08
N VAL A 529 22.45 19.12 -48.11
CA VAL A 529 23.02 18.76 -49.41
C VAL A 529 22.40 19.59 -50.54
N ASN A 530 23.00 19.56 -51.74
CA ASN A 530 22.51 20.32 -52.89
C ASN A 530 21.27 19.71 -53.54
#